data_AF-A0A811MY99-F1
#
_entry.id   AF-A0A811MY99-F1
#
_cell.length_a   1.000
_cell.length_b   1.000
_cell.length_c   1.000
_cell.angle_alpha   90.00
_cell.angle_beta   90.00
_cell.angle_gamma   90.00
#
_symmetry.space_group_name_H-M   'P 1'
#
loop_
_entity.id
_entity.type
_entity.pdbx_description
1 polymer ?
#
loop_
_entity_poly.entity_id
_entity_poly.type
_entity_poly.pdbx_seq_one_letter_code
_entity_poly.pdbx_strand_id
1 'polypeptide(L)'
;MASRTIARLSLALAAILPVALATFPHRALLQSCQPNGSIRGKSGSCNPDNDSVCCEDGKGYTTFACSPPVTTRTRATLTLNSFAKGGDGGGASSCTGTFFDDDVKVVALSTGGSTKGSGARIAS
;
A
#
# COMPACT_ATOMS: atom_id res chain seq x y z
N MET A 1 -13.14 63.81 -15.76
CA MET A 1 -13.66 62.76 -14.87
C MET A 1 -13.30 61.32 -15.29
N ALA A 2 -12.42 61.08 -16.29
CA ALA A 2 -12.11 59.73 -16.78
C ALA A 2 -10.81 59.10 -16.23
N SER A 3 -9.95 59.85 -15.56
CA SER A 3 -8.60 59.40 -15.18
C SER A 3 -8.52 58.75 -13.78
N ARG A 4 -9.39 59.14 -12.85
CA ARG A 4 -9.41 58.62 -11.46
C ARG A 4 -10.00 57.22 -11.32
N THR A 5 -10.82 56.80 -12.29
CA THR A 5 -11.49 55.49 -12.30
C THR A 5 -10.57 54.38 -12.77
N ILE A 6 -9.70 54.67 -13.75
CA ILE A 6 -8.77 53.71 -14.35
C ILE A 6 -7.70 53.27 -13.33
N ALA A 7 -7.15 54.21 -12.56
CA ALA A 7 -6.14 53.94 -11.54
C ALA A 7 -6.66 53.08 -10.36
N ARG A 8 -7.96 53.14 -10.07
CA ARG A 8 -8.60 52.31 -9.01
C ARG A 8 -8.93 50.91 -9.50
N LEU A 9 -9.30 50.74 -10.78
CA LEU A 9 -9.50 49.42 -11.38
C LEU A 9 -8.17 48.66 -11.53
N SER A 10 -7.08 49.35 -11.89
CA SER A 10 -5.76 48.72 -12.05
C SER A 10 -5.16 48.23 -10.72
N LEU A 11 -5.37 48.99 -9.63
CA LEU A 11 -4.85 48.62 -8.31
C LEU A 11 -5.65 47.46 -7.70
N ALA A 12 -6.96 47.39 -7.97
CA ALA A 12 -7.80 46.27 -7.53
C ALA A 12 -7.46 44.96 -8.27
N LEU A 13 -7.23 45.01 -9.59
CA LEU A 13 -6.92 43.82 -10.40
C LEU A 13 -5.54 43.23 -10.05
N ALA A 14 -4.55 44.08 -9.74
CA ALA A 14 -3.21 43.65 -9.33
C ALA A 14 -3.16 43.01 -7.93
N ALA A 15 -4.14 43.28 -7.06
CA ALA A 15 -4.23 42.70 -5.72
C ALA A 15 -5.04 41.39 -5.67
N ILE A 16 -5.88 41.11 -6.68
CA ILE A 16 -6.69 39.88 -6.74
C ILE A 16 -5.89 38.71 -7.34
N LEU A 17 -4.99 38.99 -8.28
CA LEU A 17 -4.20 37.97 -8.99
C LEU A 17 -3.20 37.18 -8.10
N PRO A 18 -2.53 37.76 -7.09
CA PRO A 18 -1.65 37.00 -6.19
C PRO A 18 -2.43 36.16 -5.16
N VAL A 19 -3.62 36.59 -4.75
CA VAL A 19 -4.43 35.92 -3.71
C VAL A 19 -5.02 34.61 -4.22
N ALA A 20 -5.37 34.53 -5.51
CA ALA A 20 -5.90 33.31 -6.14
C ALA A 20 -4.84 32.19 -6.31
N LEU A 21 -3.55 32.52 -6.32
CA LEU A 21 -2.46 31.54 -6.43
C LEU A 21 -2.09 30.89 -5.09
N ALA A 22 -2.48 31.50 -3.96
CA ALA A 22 -2.17 30.99 -2.62
C ALA A 22 -3.17 29.94 -2.10
N THR A 23 -4.28 29.70 -2.81
CA THR A 23 -5.36 28.79 -2.36
C THR A 23 -5.45 27.50 -3.15
N PHE A 24 -4.43 27.13 -3.92
CA PHE A 24 -4.31 25.74 -4.35
C PHE A 24 -3.64 24.98 -3.19
N PRO A 25 -4.38 24.23 -2.35
CA PRO A 25 -3.71 23.22 -1.57
C PRO A 25 -3.15 22.26 -2.61
N HIS A 26 -1.86 22.37 -2.91
CA HIS A 26 -1.10 21.26 -3.44
C HIS A 26 -1.13 20.18 -2.36
N ARG A 27 -2.26 19.47 -2.26
CA ARG A 27 -2.30 18.14 -1.69
C ARG A 27 -1.48 17.29 -2.64
N ALA A 28 -0.16 17.38 -2.49
CA ALA A 28 0.72 16.35 -2.99
C ALA A 28 0.12 15.03 -2.50
N LEU A 29 -0.33 14.20 -3.43
CA LEU A 29 -0.83 12.84 -3.21
C LEU A 29 0.33 11.92 -2.78
N LEU A 30 1.12 12.34 -1.80
CA LEU A 30 2.04 11.49 -1.06
C LEU A 30 1.33 11.07 0.22
N GLN A 31 0.16 10.42 0.10
CA GLN A 31 -0.30 9.60 1.20
C GLN A 31 0.66 8.42 1.28
N SER A 32 1.62 8.50 2.20
CA SER A 32 2.40 7.35 2.62
C SER A 32 1.45 6.24 3.03
N CYS A 33 1.79 4.99 2.72
CA CYS A 33 0.96 3.86 3.12
C CYS A 33 0.83 3.83 4.64
N GLN A 34 -0.40 3.95 5.14
CA GLN A 34 -0.73 3.93 6.56
C GLN A 34 -1.44 2.62 6.93
N PRO A 35 -1.34 2.19 8.19
CA PRO A 35 -2.20 1.14 8.74
C PRO A 35 -3.68 1.41 8.48
N ASN A 36 -4.44 0.37 8.13
CA ASN A 36 -5.89 0.47 7.98
C ASN A 36 -6.65 -0.24 9.12
N GLY A 37 -5.95 -0.90 10.04
CA GLY A 37 -6.58 -1.57 11.17
C GLY A 37 -5.60 -2.32 12.06
N SER A 38 -6.17 -3.08 13.00
CA SER A 38 -5.45 -3.99 13.87
C SER A 38 -6.33 -5.20 14.18
N ILE A 39 -5.71 -6.38 14.23
CA ILE A 39 -6.36 -7.63 14.64
C ILE A 39 -5.76 -8.09 15.96
N ARG A 40 -6.58 -8.75 16.78
CA ARG A 40 -6.13 -9.34 18.04
C ARG A 40 -5.72 -10.79 17.80
N GLY A 41 -4.47 -11.10 18.12
CA GLY A 41 -3.90 -12.43 17.94
C GLY A 41 -4.63 -13.49 18.76
N LYS A 42 -4.73 -14.67 18.15
CA LYS A 42 -5.20 -15.90 18.77
C LYS A 42 -4.27 -17.03 18.33
N SER A 43 -3.71 -17.76 19.28
CA SER A 43 -2.78 -18.86 19.04
C SER A 43 -3.49 -20.09 18.47
N GLY A 44 -4.68 -20.40 18.99
CA GLY A 44 -5.52 -21.49 18.50
C GLY A 44 -4.76 -22.84 18.44
N SER A 45 -4.93 -23.58 17.35
CA SER A 45 -4.20 -24.82 17.05
C SER A 45 -3.02 -24.60 16.12
N CYS A 46 -2.39 -23.41 16.15
CA CYS A 46 -1.25 -23.09 15.30
C CYS A 46 -0.07 -24.02 15.60
N ASN A 47 0.52 -24.59 14.54
CA ASN A 47 1.71 -25.42 14.63
C ASN A 47 2.93 -24.57 14.22
N PRO A 48 3.94 -24.34 15.09
CA PRO A 48 5.12 -23.54 14.77
C PRO A 48 6.21 -24.29 13.99
N ASP A 49 5.95 -25.51 13.52
CA ASP A 49 6.87 -26.24 12.64
C ASP A 49 7.21 -25.44 11.37
N ASN A 50 8.33 -25.77 10.72
CA ASN A 50 8.83 -25.11 9.50
C ASN A 50 9.02 -23.58 9.63
N ASP A 51 9.56 -23.12 10.77
CA ASP A 51 9.83 -21.70 11.04
C ASP A 51 8.59 -20.79 10.97
N SER A 52 7.39 -21.38 11.12
CA SER A 52 6.15 -20.61 11.12
C SER A 52 5.93 -19.91 12.46
N VAL A 53 5.54 -18.63 12.39
CA VAL A 53 5.34 -17.79 13.58
C VAL A 53 3.85 -17.73 13.92
N CYS A 54 3.48 -18.29 15.07
CA CYS A 54 2.11 -18.24 15.57
C CYS A 54 1.76 -16.88 16.18
N CYS A 55 0.50 -16.48 16.02
CA CYS A 55 -0.03 -15.30 16.69
C CYS A 55 -0.06 -15.50 18.22
N GLU A 56 0.57 -14.59 18.95
CA GLU A 56 0.42 -14.52 20.41
C GLU A 56 -0.98 -14.07 20.83
N ASP A 57 -1.57 -14.76 21.82
CA ASP A 57 -2.90 -14.46 22.35
C ASP A 57 -2.98 -13.05 22.92
N GLY A 58 -3.97 -12.29 22.46
CA GLY A 58 -4.27 -10.96 22.97
C GLY A 58 -3.38 -9.85 22.43
N LYS A 59 -2.25 -10.16 21.76
CA LYS A 59 -1.36 -9.18 21.11
C LYS A 59 -2.04 -8.53 19.90
N GLY A 60 -1.83 -7.23 19.72
CA GLY A 60 -2.34 -6.49 18.56
C GLY A 60 -1.39 -6.59 17.36
N TYR A 61 -1.91 -6.94 16.19
CA TYR A 61 -1.17 -7.00 14.94
C TYR A 61 -1.75 -6.01 13.93
N THR A 62 -0.92 -5.10 13.45
CA THR A 62 -1.33 -4.05 12.52
C THR A 62 -1.64 -4.63 11.14
N THR A 63 -2.72 -4.17 10.51
CA THR A 63 -3.09 -4.56 9.15
C THR A 63 -2.91 -3.41 8.16
N PHE A 64 -2.49 -3.76 6.94
CA PHE A 64 -2.25 -2.82 5.86
C PHE A 64 -3.05 -3.25 4.63
N ALA A 65 -3.74 -2.28 4.02
CA ALA A 65 -4.41 -2.46 2.71
C ALA A 65 -3.56 -1.90 1.55
N CYS A 66 -2.38 -1.37 1.87
CA CYS A 66 -1.45 -0.75 0.95
C CYS A 66 -0.03 -1.29 1.16
N SER A 67 0.82 -1.03 0.18
CA SER A 67 2.26 -1.30 0.24
C SER A 67 3.03 -0.01 -0.09
N PRO A 68 4.33 0.07 0.26
CA PRO A 68 5.17 1.18 -0.16
C PRO A 68 5.16 1.39 -1.69
N PRO A 69 5.50 2.59 -2.18
CA PRO A 69 5.53 2.87 -3.62
C PRO A 69 6.46 1.93 -4.39
N VAL A 70 5.97 1.42 -5.52
CA VAL A 70 6.77 0.60 -6.44
C VAL A 70 7.64 1.53 -7.30
N THR A 71 8.94 1.30 -7.26
CA THR A 71 9.96 1.99 -8.06
C THR A 71 10.78 0.97 -8.88
N THR A 72 11.66 1.46 -9.76
CA THR A 72 12.59 0.59 -10.52
C THR A 72 13.52 -0.24 -9.63
N ARG A 73 13.77 0.21 -8.39
CA ARG A 73 14.52 -0.52 -7.35
C ARG A 73 13.74 -0.47 -6.04
N THR A 74 12.59 -1.13 -6.02
CA THR A 74 11.76 -1.27 -4.83
C THR A 74 12.49 -2.09 -3.77
N ARG A 75 12.64 -1.54 -2.56
CA ARG A 75 13.17 -2.28 -1.42
C ARG A 75 12.05 -3.14 -0.83
N ALA A 76 12.34 -4.40 -0.56
CA ALA A 76 11.43 -5.35 0.07
C ALA A 76 12.21 -6.29 0.98
N THR A 77 11.51 -6.88 1.94
CA THR A 77 12.01 -8.00 2.72
C THR A 77 11.59 -9.28 2.01
N LEU A 78 12.56 -10.15 1.69
CA LEU A 78 12.29 -11.47 1.12
C LEU A 78 12.11 -12.47 2.26
N THR A 79 11.00 -13.19 2.24
CA THR A 79 10.72 -14.33 3.13
C THR A 79 10.62 -15.60 2.31
N LEU A 80 10.93 -16.75 2.92
CA LEU A 80 10.79 -18.06 2.30
C LEU A 80 9.39 -18.63 2.59
N ASN A 81 8.79 -19.28 1.60
CA ASN A 81 7.48 -19.92 1.73
C ASN A 81 7.38 -21.10 0.76
N SER A 82 6.86 -22.23 1.20
CA SER A 82 6.46 -23.33 0.30
C SER A 82 5.06 -23.07 -0.26
N PHE A 83 4.91 -23.12 -1.58
CA PHE A 83 3.61 -23.02 -2.26
C PHE A 83 3.02 -24.38 -2.64
N ALA A 84 3.68 -25.46 -2.19
CA ALA A 84 3.26 -26.82 -2.44
C ALA A 84 1.99 -27.16 -1.65
N LYS A 85 1.26 -28.17 -2.12
CA LYS A 85 0.07 -28.64 -1.41
C LYS A 85 0.47 -29.24 -0.07
N GLY A 86 -0.06 -28.67 1.02
CA GLY A 86 0.28 -29.10 2.38
C GLY A 86 1.61 -28.52 2.91
N GLY A 87 2.25 -27.62 2.16
CA GLY A 87 3.34 -26.79 2.64
C GLY A 87 2.84 -25.58 3.44
N ASP A 88 3.78 -24.69 3.77
CA ASP A 88 3.55 -23.57 4.69
C ASP A 88 2.59 -22.50 4.14
N GLY A 89 2.47 -22.40 2.81
CA GLY A 89 1.61 -21.45 2.14
C GLY A 89 0.11 -21.69 2.34
N GLY A 90 -0.27 -22.81 2.97
CA GLY A 90 -1.64 -23.13 3.36
C GLY A 90 -2.56 -23.41 2.16
N GLY A 91 -3.15 -22.34 1.62
CA GLY A 91 -4.13 -22.39 0.53
C GLY A 91 -3.53 -22.40 -0.87
N ALA A 92 -4.37 -22.65 -1.86
CA ALA A 92 -3.97 -22.49 -3.26
C ALA A 92 -3.77 -21.00 -3.59
N SER A 93 -2.85 -20.71 -4.51
CA SER A 93 -2.51 -19.32 -4.87
C SER A 93 -3.73 -18.54 -5.35
N SER A 94 -3.84 -17.29 -4.93
CA SER A 94 -4.97 -16.42 -5.32
C SER A 94 -5.03 -16.07 -6.80
N CYS A 95 -3.92 -16.21 -7.55
CA CYS A 95 -3.88 -15.87 -8.98
C CYS A 95 -4.39 -16.97 -9.90
N THR A 96 -4.04 -18.22 -9.61
CA THR A 96 -4.35 -19.36 -10.49
C THR A 96 -5.31 -20.35 -9.84
N GLY A 97 -5.52 -20.27 -8.52
CA GLY A 97 -6.27 -21.29 -7.78
C GLY A 97 -5.53 -22.62 -7.68
N THR A 98 -4.22 -22.65 -7.92
CA THR A 98 -3.38 -23.86 -7.89
C THR A 98 -2.22 -23.73 -6.90
N PHE A 99 -1.66 -24.88 -6.52
CA PHE A 99 -0.39 -25.01 -5.79
C PHE A 99 0.79 -25.04 -6.78
N PHE A 100 1.99 -24.80 -6.28
CA PHE A 100 3.24 -24.86 -7.04
C PHE A 100 4.30 -25.63 -6.25
N ASP A 101 5.03 -26.52 -6.91
CA ASP A 101 6.15 -27.23 -6.30
C ASP A 101 7.30 -26.26 -5.94
N ASP A 102 8.11 -26.61 -4.94
CA ASP A 102 9.13 -25.71 -4.37
C ASP A 102 10.29 -25.39 -5.34
N ASP A 103 10.45 -26.16 -6.41
CA ASP A 103 11.42 -25.89 -7.48
C ASP A 103 10.91 -24.85 -8.51
N VAL A 104 9.62 -24.51 -8.46
CA VAL A 104 9.01 -23.47 -9.29
C VAL A 104 9.26 -22.09 -8.69
N LYS A 105 9.86 -21.19 -9.48
CA LYS A 105 10.16 -19.82 -9.06
C LYS A 105 8.90 -18.95 -9.06
N VAL A 106 8.17 -18.95 -7.95
CA VAL A 106 7.00 -18.09 -7.70
C VAL A 106 7.18 -17.26 -6.43
N VAL A 107 6.49 -16.12 -6.35
CA VAL A 107 6.56 -15.20 -5.20
C VAL A 107 5.17 -14.69 -4.84
N ALA A 108 4.94 -14.54 -3.53
CA ALA A 108 3.80 -13.79 -3.00
C ALA A 108 4.17 -12.32 -2.77
N LEU A 109 3.22 -11.43 -2.98
CA LEU A 109 3.41 -9.99 -2.75
C LEU A 109 2.44 -9.51 -1.67
N SER A 110 2.94 -8.67 -0.76
CA SER A 110 2.09 -8.01 0.24
C SER A 110 0.96 -7.22 -0.43
N THR A 111 -0.15 -7.08 0.29
CA THR A 111 -1.33 -6.36 -0.19
C THR A 111 -0.97 -4.91 -0.54
N GLY A 112 -1.22 -4.51 -1.78
CA GLY A 112 -1.05 -3.13 -2.24
C GLY A 112 -2.31 -2.61 -2.91
N GLY A 113 -2.82 -1.45 -2.50
CA GLY A 113 -3.88 -0.76 -3.24
C GLY A 113 -3.43 -0.48 -4.67
N SER A 114 -4.24 -0.90 -5.64
CA SER A 114 -4.22 -0.53 -7.07
C SER A 114 -2.85 -0.17 -7.68
N THR A 115 -1.93 -1.13 -7.76
CA THR A 115 -0.82 -1.05 -8.72
C THR A 115 -1.31 -1.57 -10.06
N LYS A 116 -1.50 -0.68 -11.05
CA LYS A 116 -1.64 -1.01 -12.47
C LYS A 116 -0.30 -1.52 -13.02
N GLY A 117 0.16 -2.66 -12.52
CA GLY A 117 1.37 -3.32 -12.97
C GLY A 117 1.08 -4.81 -13.06
N SER A 118 1.37 -5.38 -14.22
CA SER A 118 1.12 -6.75 -14.67
C SER A 118 1.90 -7.80 -13.87
N GLY A 119 1.75 -7.81 -12.54
CA GLY A 119 2.33 -8.79 -11.64
C GLY A 119 1.22 -9.49 -10.90
N ALA A 120 0.99 -10.75 -11.23
CA ALA A 120 0.11 -11.66 -10.53
C ALA A 120 0.40 -11.60 -9.01
N ARG A 121 -0.61 -11.22 -8.23
CA ARG A 121 -0.57 -11.19 -6.76
C ARG A 121 -0.81 -12.60 -6.24
N ILE A 122 0.24 -13.36 -5.96
CA ILE A 122 0.08 -14.58 -5.18
C ILE A 122 -0.06 -14.12 -3.72
N ALA A 123 -1.20 -14.38 -3.10
CA ALA A 123 -1.35 -14.35 -1.66
C ALA A 123 -1.12 -15.78 -1.15
N SER A 124 -0.35 -15.89 -0.07
CA SER A 124 -0.51 -16.97 0.92
C SER A 124 -1.40 -16.46 2.04
#